data_AF-A0A1H8FBK6-F1
#
_entry.id   AF-A0A1H8FBK6-F1
#
_cell.length_a   1.000
_cell.length_b   1.000
_cell.length_c   1.000
_cell.angle_alpha   90.00
_cell.angle_beta   90.00
_cell.angle_gamma   90.00
#
_symmetry.space_group_name_H-M   'P 1'
#
loop_
_entity.id
_entity.type
_entity.pdbx_description
1 polymer ?
#
loop_
_entity_poly.entity_id
_entity_poly.type
_entity_poly.pdbx_seq_one_letter_code
_entity_poly.pdbx_strand_id
1 'polypeptide(L)'
;MTDHRASFDASITFSNGGDLTVHGFRVDVPGPHVTEDEIAALFVASLGLLMTDAVELSHVRVFPEPHKGTRGGPSDASAAPPAVPGGAGAFVDLAGEAAPGEEPGPWLEARDPAGPALARVAELPAVLVRVAGAERRTIDVGALAAFEVRGAAVLLHTGARDGHRLTPAAAAWLVAAGAALVGTDADRLDAEPRDVLLDGGLAVAERLSGLEGLPPSGALFTAAPPRGAAGRVPVRAYARVPA
;
A
#
# COMPACT_ATOMS: atom_id res chain seq x y z
N MET A 1 -25.10 12.41 4.91
CA MET A 1 -25.36 11.14 5.61
C MET A 1 -24.60 11.21 6.91
N THR A 2 -25.25 10.95 8.04
CA THR A 2 -24.63 11.17 9.36
C THR A 2 -23.88 9.90 9.75
N ASP A 3 -22.58 9.89 9.50
CA ASP A 3 -21.72 8.83 9.99
C ASP A 3 -21.45 9.01 11.49
N HIS A 4 -21.31 7.91 12.22
CA HIS A 4 -21.17 7.90 13.68
C HIS A 4 -19.71 7.61 14.04
N ARG A 5 -19.22 8.22 15.12
CA ARG A 5 -17.89 7.94 15.67
C ARG A 5 -17.99 7.55 17.14
N ALA A 6 -17.11 6.65 17.56
CA ALA A 6 -16.90 6.33 18.96
C ALA A 6 -15.63 7.03 19.46
N SER A 7 -15.70 7.70 20.61
CA SER A 7 -14.55 8.19 21.37
C SER A 7 -14.39 7.36 22.64
N PHE A 8 -13.18 6.94 22.98
CA PHE A 8 -12.91 6.08 24.12
C PHE A 8 -11.45 6.18 24.57
N ASP A 9 -11.19 5.68 25.77
CA ASP A 9 -9.86 5.32 26.24
C ASP A 9 -9.71 3.79 26.12
N ALA A 10 -8.49 3.31 25.89
CA ALA A 10 -8.24 1.88 25.82
C ALA A 10 -6.89 1.49 26.42
N SER A 11 -6.84 0.30 27.00
CA SER A 11 -5.62 -0.40 27.39
C SER A 11 -5.54 -1.72 26.62
N ILE A 12 -4.39 -1.99 26.02
CA ILE A 12 -4.11 -3.22 25.27
C ILE A 12 -2.92 -3.92 25.87
N THR A 13 -3.02 -5.23 26.07
CA THR A 13 -1.87 -6.10 26.33
C THR A 13 -1.53 -6.91 25.08
N PHE A 14 -0.24 -7.09 24.82
CA PHE A 14 0.22 -7.91 23.69
C PHE A 14 0.77 -9.26 24.17
N SER A 15 0.47 -10.32 23.41
CA SER A 15 0.89 -11.69 23.75
C SER A 15 2.41 -11.91 23.60
N ASN A 16 3.12 -10.98 22.95
CA ASN A 16 4.58 -10.94 22.85
C ASN A 16 5.23 -10.04 23.93
N GLY A 17 4.44 -9.50 24.85
CA GLY A 17 4.86 -8.61 25.92
C GLY A 17 4.75 -7.13 25.56
N GLY A 18 4.54 -6.30 26.59
CA GLY A 18 4.28 -4.86 26.46
C GLY A 18 2.78 -4.53 26.43
N ASP A 19 2.50 -3.23 26.50
CA ASP A 19 1.15 -2.68 26.52
C ASP A 19 1.04 -1.38 25.71
N LEU A 20 -0.18 -1.03 25.32
CA LEU A 20 -0.53 0.24 24.68
C LEU A 20 -1.72 0.86 25.40
N THR A 21 -1.55 2.08 25.89
CA THR A 21 -2.64 2.89 26.45
C THR A 21 -2.93 4.09 25.56
N VAL A 22 -4.21 4.34 25.29
CA VAL A 22 -4.68 5.51 24.54
C VAL A 22 -5.79 6.25 25.28
N HIS A 23 -5.85 7.57 25.07
CA HIS A 23 -6.84 8.45 25.69
C HIS A 23 -7.57 9.28 24.63
N GLY A 24 -8.90 9.31 24.70
CA GLY A 24 -9.75 10.08 23.79
C GLY A 24 -9.60 9.68 22.32
N PHE A 25 -9.23 8.43 22.04
CA PHE A 25 -9.07 7.93 20.68
C PHE A 25 -10.43 7.87 19.99
N ARG A 26 -10.46 8.08 18.67
CA ARG A 26 -11.70 8.09 17.89
C ARG A 26 -11.64 7.14 16.69
N VAL A 27 -12.68 6.33 16.52
CA VAL A 27 -12.85 5.42 15.38
C VAL A 27 -14.23 5.61 14.75
N ASP A 28 -14.32 5.39 13.43
CA ASP A 28 -15.60 5.42 12.71
C ASP A 28 -16.36 4.12 12.99
N VAL A 29 -17.66 4.23 13.25
CA VAL A 29 -18.52 3.11 13.65
C VAL A 29 -19.77 3.03 12.77
N PRO A 30 -20.32 1.82 12.53
CA PRO A 30 -21.41 1.61 11.57
C PRO A 30 -22.74 2.26 11.99
N GLY A 31 -22.89 2.61 13.27
CA GLY A 31 -24.10 3.28 13.76
C GLY A 31 -24.07 3.56 15.26
N PRO A 32 -25.15 4.14 15.81
CA PRO A 32 -25.22 4.58 17.20
C PRO A 32 -25.29 3.43 18.23
N HIS A 33 -25.52 2.19 17.78
CA HIS A 33 -25.73 1.02 18.63
C HIS A 33 -24.58 0.00 18.54
N VAL A 34 -23.40 0.43 18.10
CA VAL A 34 -22.18 -0.39 18.08
C VAL A 34 -21.82 -0.84 19.51
N THR A 35 -21.36 -2.08 19.66
CA THR A 35 -20.93 -2.64 20.94
C THR A 35 -19.47 -2.30 21.26
N GLU A 36 -19.06 -2.45 22.51
CA GLU A 36 -17.66 -2.24 22.91
C GLU A 36 -16.71 -3.24 22.23
N ASP A 37 -17.11 -4.49 22.06
CA ASP A 37 -16.33 -5.51 21.33
C ASP A 37 -16.12 -5.12 19.87
N GLU A 38 -17.17 -4.59 19.23
CA GLU A 38 -17.07 -4.06 17.87
C GLU A 38 -16.13 -2.86 17.81
N ILE A 39 -16.25 -1.90 18.74
CA ILE A 39 -15.33 -0.75 18.82
C ILE A 39 -13.88 -1.20 19.03
N ALA A 40 -13.65 -2.20 19.88
CA ALA A 40 -12.33 -2.76 20.15
C ALA A 40 -11.72 -3.41 18.90
N ALA A 41 -12.52 -4.19 18.16
CA ALA A 41 -12.10 -4.79 16.90
C ALA A 41 -11.74 -3.72 15.86
N LEU A 42 -12.55 -2.67 15.76
CA LEU A 42 -12.30 -1.54 14.85
C LEU A 42 -11.06 -0.75 15.23
N PHE A 43 -10.83 -0.56 16.52
CA PHE A 43 -9.65 0.10 17.03
C PHE A 43 -8.38 -0.66 16.65
N VAL A 44 -8.32 -1.97 16.95
CA VAL A 44 -7.19 -2.85 16.60
C VAL A 44 -6.94 -2.85 15.09
N ALA A 45 -8.01 -2.98 14.29
CA ALA A 45 -7.91 -2.95 12.84
C ALA A 45 -7.42 -1.60 12.30
N SER A 46 -7.92 -0.49 12.85
CA SER A 46 -7.56 0.87 12.39
C SER A 46 -6.09 1.23 12.61
N LEU A 47 -5.48 0.68 13.68
CA LEU A 47 -4.08 0.86 14.00
C LEU A 47 -3.18 -0.25 13.44
N GLY A 48 -3.76 -1.28 12.82
CA GLY A 48 -3.02 -2.42 12.28
C GLY A 48 -2.25 -3.19 13.35
N LEU A 49 -2.79 -3.28 14.58
CA LEU A 49 -2.11 -3.93 15.70
C LEU A 49 -2.16 -5.45 15.54
N LEU A 50 -1.03 -6.11 15.82
CA LEU A 50 -0.88 -7.55 15.78
C LEU A 50 -0.60 -8.09 17.19
N MET A 51 -0.94 -9.36 17.44
CA MET A 51 -0.67 -10.06 18.70
C MET A 51 -1.35 -9.43 19.92
N THR A 52 -2.49 -8.77 19.73
CA THR A 52 -3.33 -8.27 20.83
C THR A 52 -3.93 -9.44 21.60
N ASP A 53 -3.71 -9.47 22.92
CA ASP A 53 -4.21 -10.50 23.83
C ASP A 53 -5.54 -10.06 24.46
N ALA A 54 -5.55 -8.87 25.09
CA ALA A 54 -6.76 -8.27 25.64
C ALA A 54 -6.87 -6.78 25.26
N VAL A 55 -8.11 -6.31 25.07
CA VAL A 55 -8.45 -4.90 24.89
C VAL A 55 -9.52 -4.54 25.91
N GLU A 56 -9.21 -3.58 26.77
CA GLU A 56 -10.18 -3.01 27.72
C GLU A 56 -10.52 -1.60 27.29
N LEU A 57 -11.80 -1.34 27.01
CA LEU A 57 -12.29 -0.02 26.69
C LEU A 57 -12.84 0.66 27.95
N SER A 58 -12.69 1.98 28.02
CA SER A 58 -13.34 2.81 29.03
C SER A 58 -13.75 4.15 28.46
N HIS A 59 -14.66 4.84 29.15
CA HIS A 59 -15.17 6.16 28.74
C HIS A 59 -15.75 6.20 27.31
N VAL A 60 -16.33 5.09 26.84
CA VAL A 60 -16.89 4.97 25.50
C VAL A 60 -18.08 5.91 25.30
N ARG A 61 -18.03 6.71 24.23
CA ARG A 61 -19.11 7.60 23.79
C ARG A 61 -19.28 7.54 22.29
N VAL A 62 -20.49 7.23 21.84
CA VAL A 62 -20.86 7.25 20.41
C VAL A 62 -21.65 8.52 20.11
N PHE A 63 -21.27 9.24 19.07
CA PHE A 63 -21.96 10.48 18.68
C PHE A 63 -21.95 10.66 17.15
N PRO A 64 -22.97 11.38 16.62
CA PRO A 64 -23.02 11.71 15.20
C PRO A 64 -22.02 12.83 14.88
N GLU A 65 -21.08 12.59 13.97
CA GLU A 65 -20.08 13.58 13.54
C GLU A 65 -19.82 13.43 12.02
N PRO A 66 -20.14 14.43 11.17
CA PRO A 66 -19.92 14.34 9.72
C PRO A 66 -18.41 14.28 9.37
N HIS A 67 -18.05 13.36 8.49
CA HIS A 67 -16.66 12.95 8.21
C HIS A 67 -15.71 14.07 7.71
N LYS A 68 -14.50 14.05 8.28
CA LYS A 68 -13.22 14.09 7.55
C LYS A 68 -12.68 12.65 7.63
N GLY A 69 -12.87 11.84 6.59
CA GLY A 69 -12.90 10.36 6.66
C GLY A 69 -11.67 9.67 7.26
N THR A 70 -11.88 8.50 7.88
CA THR A 70 -10.82 7.57 8.26
C THR A 70 -10.82 6.30 7.38
N ARG A 71 -9.65 5.68 7.27
CA ARG A 71 -9.34 4.56 6.36
C ARG A 71 -9.61 3.23 7.09
N GLY A 72 -10.39 2.31 6.50
CA GLY A 72 -10.44 0.88 6.90
C GLY A 72 -11.56 0.44 7.85
N GLY A 73 -12.67 1.18 7.97
CA GLY A 73 -13.83 0.77 8.78
C GLY A 73 -14.81 -0.17 8.05
N PRO A 74 -15.71 -0.86 8.78
CA PRO A 74 -16.62 -1.91 8.30
C PRO A 74 -17.69 -1.40 7.33
N SER A 75 -17.78 -0.08 7.16
CA SER A 75 -18.58 0.57 6.12
C SER A 75 -18.00 0.39 4.71
N ASP A 76 -16.77 -0.14 4.57
CA ASP A 76 -16.11 -0.40 3.26
C ASP A 76 -16.60 -1.69 2.58
N ALA A 77 -17.42 -2.50 3.26
CA ALA A 77 -17.85 -3.82 2.79
C ALA A 77 -18.97 -3.81 1.73
N SER A 78 -19.36 -2.64 1.21
CA SER A 78 -20.32 -2.58 0.10
C SER A 78 -19.96 -1.48 -0.91
N ALA A 79 -18.80 -1.64 -1.53
CA ALA A 79 -18.53 -1.03 -2.82
C ALA A 79 -18.21 -2.14 -3.83
N ALA A 80 -19.08 -2.30 -4.82
CA ALA A 80 -18.67 -2.76 -6.14
C ALA A 80 -17.34 -2.08 -6.53
N PRO A 81 -16.46 -2.71 -7.35
CA PRO A 81 -15.14 -2.16 -7.66
C PRO A 81 -15.25 -0.66 -7.95
N PRO A 82 -14.49 0.20 -7.26
CA PRO A 82 -14.79 1.61 -7.19
C PRO A 82 -14.91 2.15 -8.61
N ALA A 83 -16.13 2.59 -8.94
CA ALA A 83 -16.34 3.39 -10.13
C ALA A 83 -15.35 4.55 -10.05
N VAL A 84 -14.53 4.70 -11.09
CA VAL A 84 -13.49 5.73 -11.23
C VAL A 84 -14.04 7.07 -10.73
N PRO A 85 -13.57 7.63 -9.60
CA PRO A 85 -14.13 8.86 -9.08
C PRO A 85 -13.75 10.01 -10.03
N GLY A 86 -14.76 10.64 -10.63
CA GLY A 86 -14.65 11.81 -11.50
C GLY A 86 -14.37 13.12 -10.76
N GLY A 87 -13.53 13.09 -9.72
CA GLY A 87 -12.90 14.28 -9.14
C GLY A 87 -11.48 14.39 -9.65
N ALA A 88 -11.02 15.61 -10.00
CA ALA A 88 -9.66 15.85 -10.48
C ALA A 88 -8.64 15.62 -9.35
N GLY A 89 -8.32 14.35 -9.08
CA GLY A 89 -7.27 13.95 -8.14
C GLY A 89 -5.93 14.53 -8.57
N ALA A 90 -5.09 14.92 -7.60
CA ALA A 90 -3.76 15.43 -7.88
C ALA A 90 -2.87 14.33 -8.48
N PHE A 91 -1.94 14.71 -9.34
CA PHE A 91 -0.93 13.79 -9.86
C PHE A 91 0.37 13.94 -9.08
N VAL A 92 0.95 12.81 -8.71
CA VAL A 92 2.32 12.71 -8.18
C VAL A 92 3.19 12.15 -9.30
N ASP A 93 4.16 12.94 -9.75
CA ASP A 93 5.17 12.47 -10.70
C ASP A 93 6.16 11.55 -9.97
N LEU A 94 6.28 10.31 -10.44
CA LEU A 94 7.18 9.31 -9.87
C LEU A 94 8.44 9.14 -10.74
N ALA A 95 8.59 10.01 -11.75
CA ALA A 95 9.76 10.13 -12.59
C ALA A 95 10.56 11.39 -12.23
N GLY A 96 11.28 11.31 -11.13
CA GLY A 96 12.14 12.39 -10.65
C GLY A 96 13.28 12.67 -11.61
N GLU A 97 13.85 13.87 -11.51
CA GLU A 97 15.03 14.22 -12.28
C GLU A 97 16.24 13.48 -11.71
N ALA A 98 16.95 12.75 -12.59
CA ALA A 98 18.23 12.15 -12.23
C ALA A 98 19.27 13.26 -12.06
N ALA A 99 20.09 13.16 -11.01
CA ALA A 99 21.20 14.08 -10.82
C ALA A 99 22.23 13.92 -11.97
N PRO A 100 23.04 14.94 -12.27
CA PRO A 100 24.07 14.84 -13.30
C PRO A 100 25.00 13.64 -13.05
N GLY A 101 25.05 12.71 -14.01
CA GLY A 101 25.87 11.50 -13.94
C GLY A 101 25.17 10.27 -13.37
N GLU A 102 23.91 10.38 -12.94
CA GLU A 102 23.09 9.23 -12.56
C GLU A 102 22.32 8.65 -13.76
N GLU A 103 22.00 7.35 -13.69
CA GLU A 103 21.13 6.72 -14.68
C GLU A 103 19.73 7.35 -14.60
N PRO A 104 19.15 7.81 -15.73
CA PRO A 104 17.78 8.29 -15.73
C PRO A 104 16.83 7.14 -15.37
N GLY A 105 15.65 7.46 -14.87
CA GLY A 105 14.58 6.50 -14.56
C GLY A 105 13.26 7.23 -14.49
N PRO A 106 12.13 6.52 -14.30
CA PRO A 106 12.01 5.11 -13.94
C PRO A 106 12.10 4.16 -15.13
N TRP A 107 12.38 2.90 -14.84
CA TRP A 107 12.37 1.82 -15.83
C TRP A 107 11.26 0.84 -15.51
N LEU A 108 10.59 0.33 -16.55
CA LEU A 108 9.72 -0.82 -16.45
C LEU A 108 10.37 -1.99 -17.17
N GLU A 109 10.44 -3.14 -16.52
CA GLU A 109 10.87 -4.39 -17.12
C GLU A 109 9.70 -5.38 -17.15
N ALA A 110 9.49 -6.00 -18.32
CA ALA A 110 8.52 -7.07 -18.50
C ALA A 110 9.11 -8.12 -19.43
N ARG A 111 8.78 -9.39 -19.17
CA ARG A 111 9.30 -10.54 -19.92
C ARG A 111 8.49 -10.85 -21.18
N ASP A 112 7.23 -10.42 -21.24
CA ASP A 112 6.37 -10.62 -22.41
C ASP A 112 6.95 -9.86 -23.62
N PRO A 113 7.29 -10.54 -24.72
CA PRO A 113 7.80 -9.89 -25.93
C PRO A 113 6.78 -8.96 -26.60
N ALA A 114 5.48 -9.12 -26.33
CA ALA A 114 4.45 -8.18 -26.78
C ALA A 114 4.34 -6.92 -25.90
N GLY A 115 5.10 -6.88 -24.79
CA GLY A 115 4.96 -5.91 -23.71
C GLY A 115 3.81 -6.27 -22.76
N PRO A 116 3.74 -5.62 -21.59
CA PRO A 116 2.71 -5.91 -20.60
C PRO A 116 1.33 -5.43 -21.08
N ALA A 117 0.28 -6.19 -20.73
CA ALA A 117 -1.09 -5.79 -21.00
C ALA A 117 -1.42 -4.44 -20.31
N LEU A 118 -2.17 -3.56 -20.98
CA LEU A 118 -2.47 -2.21 -20.47
C LEU A 118 -3.11 -2.23 -19.07
N ALA A 119 -4.02 -3.17 -18.82
CA ALA A 119 -4.68 -3.36 -17.52
C ALA A 119 -3.73 -3.76 -16.38
N ARG A 120 -2.46 -4.07 -16.68
CA ARG A 120 -1.39 -4.39 -15.70
C ARG A 120 -0.35 -3.28 -15.56
N VAL A 121 -0.55 -2.13 -16.19
CA VAL A 121 0.41 -1.00 -16.13
C VAL A 121 -0.24 0.38 -16.09
N ALA A 122 -1.56 0.48 -16.24
CA ALA A 122 -2.28 1.75 -16.23
C ALA A 122 -3.40 1.72 -15.19
N GLU A 123 -3.52 2.83 -14.46
CA GLU A 123 -4.54 3.08 -13.43
C GLU A 123 -4.73 1.93 -12.41
N LEU A 124 -3.62 1.31 -12.02
CA LEU A 124 -3.62 0.22 -11.05
C LEU A 124 -3.88 0.76 -9.64
N PRO A 125 -4.74 0.13 -8.82
CA PRO A 125 -4.78 0.39 -7.39
C PRO A 125 -3.37 0.27 -6.81
N ALA A 126 -2.88 1.33 -6.17
CA ALA A 126 -1.54 1.34 -5.59
C ALA A 126 -1.61 0.97 -4.11
N VAL A 127 -0.76 0.02 -3.72
CA VAL A 127 -0.47 -0.32 -2.33
C VAL A 127 0.96 0.11 -2.06
N LEU A 128 1.14 1.06 -1.15
CA LEU A 128 2.45 1.56 -0.78
C LEU A 128 2.94 0.86 0.50
N VAL A 129 3.94 0.01 0.34
CA VAL A 129 4.62 -0.67 1.45
C VAL A 129 5.84 0.16 1.84
N ARG A 130 5.74 0.88 2.96
CA ARG A 130 6.83 1.71 3.47
C ARG A 130 7.72 0.91 4.41
N VAL A 131 8.97 0.72 4.01
CA VAL A 131 10.03 0.13 4.84
C VAL A 131 11.19 1.10 5.07
N ALA A 132 11.11 2.32 4.51
CA ALA A 132 12.07 3.39 4.76
C ALA A 132 12.30 3.61 6.26
N GLY A 133 13.57 3.59 6.67
CA GLY A 133 13.99 3.75 8.07
C GLY A 133 13.93 2.48 8.92
N ALA A 134 13.52 1.33 8.37
CA ALA A 134 13.58 0.06 9.10
C ALA A 134 15.04 -0.38 9.32
N GLU A 135 15.35 -0.87 10.53
CA GLU A 135 16.68 -1.44 10.82
C GLU A 135 16.95 -2.69 9.96
N ARG A 136 15.92 -3.51 9.75
CA ARG A 136 15.99 -4.70 8.91
C ARG A 136 15.80 -4.32 7.46
N ARG A 137 16.86 -4.46 6.66
CA ARG A 137 16.86 -4.20 5.22
C ARG A 137 16.33 -5.35 4.35
N THR A 138 15.45 -6.19 4.89
CA THR A 138 14.88 -7.35 4.19
C THR A 138 13.37 -7.23 4.13
N ILE A 139 12.80 -7.41 2.94
CA ILE A 139 11.35 -7.46 2.71
C ILE A 139 10.97 -8.92 2.48
N ASP A 140 10.44 -9.55 3.52
CA ASP A 140 9.94 -10.93 3.49
C ASP A 140 8.42 -10.97 3.31
N VAL A 141 7.85 -12.19 3.31
CA VAL A 141 6.39 -12.37 3.19
C VAL A 141 5.65 -11.69 4.35
N GLY A 142 6.22 -11.70 5.56
CA GLY A 142 5.61 -11.08 6.74
C GLY A 142 5.44 -9.57 6.57
N ALA A 143 6.39 -8.90 5.91
CA ALA A 143 6.31 -7.48 5.57
C ALA A 143 5.22 -7.15 4.52
N LEU A 144 4.70 -8.14 3.77
CA LEU A 144 3.76 -7.94 2.66
C LEU A 144 2.37 -8.53 2.93
N ALA A 145 2.28 -9.57 3.76
CA ALA A 145 1.07 -10.36 3.93
C ALA A 145 -0.12 -9.61 4.53
N ALA A 146 0.13 -8.45 5.17
CA ALA A 146 -0.90 -7.61 5.74
C ALA A 146 -1.63 -6.73 4.71
N PHE A 147 -1.16 -6.69 3.45
CA PHE A 147 -1.72 -5.81 2.42
C PHE A 147 -2.59 -6.56 1.42
N GLU A 148 -3.67 -5.93 0.96
CA GLU A 148 -4.50 -6.43 -0.15
C GLU A 148 -3.82 -6.12 -1.49
N VAL A 149 -3.08 -7.10 -2.02
CA VAL A 149 -2.23 -6.90 -3.21
C VAL A 149 -2.87 -7.35 -4.53
N ARG A 150 -4.02 -8.04 -4.48
CA ARG A 150 -4.62 -8.62 -5.68
C ARG A 150 -5.00 -7.54 -6.69
N GLY A 151 -4.45 -7.64 -7.90
CA GLY A 151 -4.66 -6.67 -8.98
C GLY A 151 -4.02 -5.31 -8.75
N ALA A 152 -3.27 -5.12 -7.66
CA ALA A 152 -2.64 -3.86 -7.29
C ALA A 152 -1.21 -3.73 -7.84
N ALA A 153 -0.76 -2.48 -7.98
CA ALA A 153 0.66 -2.15 -8.02
C ALA A 153 1.20 -2.11 -6.58
N VAL A 154 2.10 -3.02 -6.24
CA VAL A 154 2.76 -3.04 -4.93
C VAL A 154 4.03 -2.20 -5.02
N LEU A 155 4.01 -1.03 -4.41
CA LEU A 155 5.10 -0.05 -4.43
C LEU A 155 5.90 -0.14 -3.13
N LEU A 156 7.13 -0.64 -3.24
CA LEU A 156 8.09 -0.75 -2.15
C LEU A 156 8.82 0.59 -1.99
N HIS A 157 8.59 1.28 -0.88
CA HIS A 157 9.29 2.53 -0.56
C HIS A 157 10.37 2.25 0.48
N THR A 158 11.62 2.22 0.02
CA THR A 158 12.82 1.89 0.79
C THR A 158 13.55 3.13 1.30
N GLY A 159 13.30 4.30 0.70
CA GLY A 159 13.89 5.60 1.05
C GLY A 159 15.35 5.74 0.64
N ALA A 160 15.89 4.79 -0.13
CA ALA A 160 17.29 4.74 -0.53
C ALA A 160 17.46 3.93 -1.82
N ARG A 161 18.37 4.40 -2.68
CA ARG A 161 18.64 3.81 -4.01
C ARG A 161 19.29 2.42 -3.95
N ASP A 162 20.07 2.14 -2.91
CA ASP A 162 20.59 0.79 -2.62
C ASP A 162 19.49 -0.18 -2.13
N GLY A 163 18.32 0.36 -1.78
CA GLY A 163 17.11 -0.42 -1.55
C GLY A 163 17.09 -1.23 -0.26
N HIS A 164 15.95 -1.91 -0.06
CA HIS A 164 15.84 -3.05 0.84
C HIS A 164 15.72 -4.32 -0.02
N ARG A 165 16.23 -5.43 0.50
CA ARG A 165 16.37 -6.70 -0.22
C ARG A 165 15.04 -7.46 -0.18
N LEU A 166 14.33 -7.52 -1.31
CA LEU A 166 13.16 -8.39 -1.46
C LEU A 166 13.62 -9.85 -1.44
N THR A 167 12.99 -10.68 -0.62
CA THR A 167 13.32 -12.12 -0.61
C THR A 167 12.68 -12.85 -1.81
N PRO A 168 13.29 -13.92 -2.33
CA PRO A 168 12.66 -14.76 -3.35
C PRO A 168 11.30 -15.31 -2.93
N ALA A 169 11.14 -15.66 -1.64
CA ALA A 169 9.86 -16.12 -1.09
C ALA A 169 8.77 -15.02 -1.13
N ALA A 170 9.14 -13.77 -0.83
CA ALA A 170 8.24 -12.62 -0.94
C ALA A 170 7.84 -12.34 -2.40
N ALA A 171 8.79 -12.43 -3.33
CA ALA A 171 8.51 -12.33 -4.76
C ALA A 171 7.52 -13.41 -5.23
N ALA A 172 7.77 -14.68 -4.86
CA ALA A 172 6.87 -15.79 -5.20
C ALA A 172 5.47 -15.60 -4.59
N TRP A 173 5.40 -15.08 -3.36
CA TRP A 173 4.12 -14.76 -2.72
C TRP A 173 3.36 -13.67 -3.46
N LEU A 174 4.01 -12.59 -3.92
CA LEU A 174 3.36 -11.51 -4.70
C LEU A 174 2.75 -12.03 -6.00
N VAL A 175 3.46 -12.94 -6.69
CA VAL A 175 2.94 -13.63 -7.89
C VAL A 175 1.69 -14.44 -7.53
N ALA A 176 1.77 -15.27 -6.49
CA ALA A 176 0.67 -16.15 -6.08
C ALA A 176 -0.55 -15.37 -5.55
N ALA A 177 -0.31 -14.25 -4.85
CA ALA A 177 -1.34 -13.35 -4.34
C ALA A 177 -2.03 -12.54 -5.45
N GLY A 178 -1.44 -12.53 -6.65
CA GLY A 178 -2.03 -11.92 -7.85
C GLY A 178 -1.79 -10.42 -7.95
N ALA A 179 -0.65 -9.92 -7.47
CA ALA A 179 -0.25 -8.54 -7.76
C ALA A 179 -0.15 -8.30 -9.27
N ALA A 180 -0.48 -7.09 -9.71
CA ALA A 180 -0.44 -6.73 -11.12
C ALA A 180 0.96 -6.26 -11.55
N LEU A 181 1.67 -5.57 -10.66
CA LEU A 181 2.97 -4.97 -10.87
C LEU A 181 3.69 -4.79 -9.53
N VAL A 182 5.02 -4.83 -9.55
CA VAL A 182 5.86 -4.43 -8.40
C VAL A 182 6.67 -3.20 -8.76
N GLY A 183 6.65 -2.18 -7.91
CA GLY A 183 7.42 -0.96 -8.05
C GLY A 183 8.39 -0.76 -6.88
N THR A 184 9.54 -0.11 -7.11
CA THR A 184 10.49 0.24 -6.05
C THR A 184 11.24 1.53 -6.38
N ASP A 185 11.64 2.29 -5.35
CA ASP A 185 12.59 3.40 -5.45
C ASP A 185 14.05 2.96 -5.49
N ALA A 186 14.33 1.67 -5.27
CA ALA A 186 15.67 1.11 -5.45
C ALA A 186 16.13 1.16 -6.92
N ASP A 187 17.44 1.20 -7.13
CA ASP A 187 18.06 1.24 -8.46
C ASP A 187 17.80 -0.02 -9.28
N ARG A 188 17.81 -1.15 -8.59
CA ARG A 188 17.59 -2.48 -9.15
C ARG A 188 17.19 -3.44 -8.04
N LEU A 189 16.23 -4.32 -8.30
CA LEU A 189 16.02 -5.50 -7.47
C LEU A 189 17.14 -6.53 -7.72
N ASP A 190 17.46 -7.31 -6.68
CA ASP A 190 18.32 -8.49 -6.79
C ASP A 190 17.82 -9.43 -7.88
N ALA A 191 18.75 -10.10 -8.57
CA ALA A 191 18.43 -10.94 -9.72
C ALA A 191 17.41 -12.05 -9.39
N GLU A 192 17.63 -12.82 -8.32
CA GLU A 192 16.75 -13.95 -7.97
C GLU A 192 15.28 -13.55 -7.73
N PRO A 193 14.94 -12.62 -6.80
CA PRO A 193 13.55 -12.20 -6.62
C PRO A 193 12.97 -11.47 -7.84
N ARG A 194 13.79 -10.69 -8.57
CA ARG A 194 13.36 -10.01 -9.80
C ARG A 194 12.97 -11.03 -10.87
N ASP A 195 13.78 -12.05 -11.07
CA ASP A 195 13.53 -13.09 -12.07
C ASP A 195 12.26 -13.88 -11.70
N VAL A 196 12.04 -14.18 -10.41
CA VAL A 196 10.78 -14.78 -9.92
C VAL A 196 9.55 -13.92 -10.28
N LEU A 197 9.62 -12.59 -10.10
CA LEU A 197 8.52 -11.69 -10.48
C LEU A 197 8.26 -11.71 -11.99
N LEU A 198 9.33 -11.56 -12.79
CA LEU A 198 9.26 -11.48 -14.24
C LEU A 198 8.77 -12.80 -14.87
N ASP A 199 9.27 -13.94 -14.37
CA ASP A 199 8.84 -15.27 -14.79
C ASP A 199 7.39 -15.57 -14.36
N GLY A 200 6.95 -14.99 -13.24
CA GLY A 200 5.56 -14.98 -12.78
C GLY A 200 4.63 -14.04 -13.59
N GLY A 201 5.16 -13.30 -14.57
CA GLY A 201 4.39 -12.39 -15.42
C GLY A 201 4.04 -11.05 -14.78
N LEU A 202 4.73 -10.67 -13.69
CA LEU A 202 4.63 -9.35 -13.06
C LEU A 202 5.70 -8.43 -13.67
N ALA A 203 5.27 -7.26 -14.16
CA ALA A 203 6.22 -6.23 -14.56
C ALA A 203 6.87 -5.60 -13.31
N VAL A 204 8.11 -5.16 -13.45
CA VAL A 204 8.89 -4.54 -12.36
C VAL A 204 9.22 -3.10 -12.75
N ALA A 205 8.78 -2.14 -11.94
CA ALA A 205 9.13 -0.72 -12.08
C ALA A 205 10.23 -0.35 -11.06
N GLU A 206 11.38 0.13 -11.52
CA GLU A 206 12.53 0.46 -10.68
C GLU A 206 12.90 1.93 -10.83
N ARG A 207 13.69 2.46 -9.87
CA ARG A 207 14.09 3.86 -9.78
C ARG A 207 12.91 4.83 -9.68
N LEU A 208 11.80 4.41 -9.08
CA LEU A 208 10.70 5.34 -8.76
C LEU A 208 11.19 6.43 -7.79
N SER A 209 10.59 7.61 -7.85
CA SER A 209 10.81 8.69 -6.88
C SER A 209 9.47 9.21 -6.37
N GLY A 210 9.47 10.09 -5.37
CA GLY A 210 8.22 10.72 -4.91
C GLY A 210 7.25 9.77 -4.21
N LEU A 211 7.67 8.54 -3.89
CA LEU A 211 6.86 7.54 -3.19
C LEU A 211 6.45 8.01 -1.79
N GLU A 212 7.25 8.87 -1.16
CA GLU A 212 6.95 9.55 0.10
C GLU A 212 5.69 10.42 0.03
N GLY A 213 5.34 10.92 -1.16
CA GLY A 213 4.15 11.72 -1.42
C GLY A 213 2.86 10.92 -1.63
N LEU A 214 2.94 9.59 -1.73
CA LEU A 214 1.78 8.74 -1.96
C LEU A 214 1.11 8.32 -0.64
N PRO A 215 -0.24 8.24 -0.58
CA PRO A 215 -0.92 7.61 0.55
C PRO A 215 -0.64 6.09 0.59
N PRO A 216 -0.78 5.42 1.75
CA PRO A 216 -0.62 3.96 1.86
C PRO A 216 -1.46 3.11 0.89
N SER A 217 -2.62 3.64 0.49
CA SER A 217 -3.60 3.05 -0.44
C SER A 217 -4.53 4.14 -0.99
N GLY A 218 -5.25 3.82 -2.07
CA GLY A 218 -6.24 4.68 -2.72
C GLY A 218 -5.71 5.48 -3.93
N ALA A 219 -4.39 5.50 -4.13
CA ALA A 219 -3.81 6.06 -5.35
C ALA A 219 -3.97 5.11 -6.54
N LEU A 220 -4.01 5.65 -7.75
CA LEU A 220 -3.98 4.88 -9.00
C LEU A 220 -2.65 5.10 -9.71
N PHE A 221 -1.85 4.05 -9.81
CA PHE A 221 -0.51 4.05 -10.37
C PHE A 221 -0.51 3.70 -11.86
N THR A 222 0.30 4.41 -12.62
CA THR A 222 0.55 4.14 -14.05
C THR A 222 2.04 4.14 -14.33
N ALA A 223 2.50 3.10 -15.04
CA ALA A 223 3.84 2.97 -15.61
C ALA A 223 3.74 2.29 -16.98
N ALA A 224 2.91 2.83 -17.87
CA ALA A 224 2.71 2.27 -19.20
C ALA A 224 3.94 2.53 -20.11
N PRO A 225 4.54 1.48 -20.71
CA PRO A 225 5.63 1.66 -21.65
C PRO A 225 5.11 2.07 -23.04
N PRO A 226 5.99 2.56 -23.93
CA PRO A 226 5.65 2.71 -25.34
C PRO A 226 5.11 1.38 -25.93
N ARG A 227 4.13 1.47 -26.83
CA ARG A 227 3.51 0.28 -27.43
C ARG A 227 4.56 -0.57 -28.17
N GLY A 228 4.59 -1.87 -27.89
CA GLY A 228 5.52 -2.82 -28.51
C GLY A 228 6.94 -2.78 -27.94
N ALA A 229 7.17 -2.05 -26.85
CA ALA A 229 8.43 -2.06 -26.14
C ALA A 229 8.51 -3.34 -25.26
N ALA A 230 9.62 -4.07 -25.36
CA ALA A 230 9.88 -5.31 -24.63
C ALA A 230 11.19 -5.20 -23.83
N GLY A 231 11.33 -6.03 -22.79
CA GLY A 231 12.47 -5.96 -21.88
C GLY A 231 12.40 -4.74 -20.96
N ARG A 232 13.56 -4.21 -20.56
CA ARG A 232 13.68 -3.04 -19.68
C ARG A 232 13.64 -1.75 -20.48
N VAL A 233 12.62 -0.93 -20.27
CA VAL A 233 12.32 0.25 -21.09
C VAL A 233 12.02 1.46 -20.20
N PRO A 234 12.36 2.68 -20.62
CA PRO A 234 12.09 3.87 -19.83
C PRO A 234 10.58 4.18 -19.88
N VAL A 235 10.04 4.61 -18.74
CA VAL A 235 8.62 4.98 -18.61
C VAL A 235 8.49 6.29 -17.87
N ARG A 236 7.39 7.02 -18.10
CA ARG A 236 6.98 8.09 -17.19
C ARG A 236 5.98 7.51 -16.20
N ALA A 237 6.46 7.12 -15.03
CA ALA A 237 5.60 6.61 -13.97
C ALA A 237 4.97 7.77 -13.20
N TYR A 238 3.70 7.65 -12.86
CA TYR A 238 2.97 8.62 -12.05
C TYR A 238 1.84 7.95 -11.28
N ALA A 239 1.32 8.62 -10.27
CA ALA A 239 0.10 8.19 -9.59
C ALA A 239 -0.91 9.32 -9.47
N ARG A 240 -2.19 9.01 -9.61
CA ARG A 240 -3.30 9.90 -9.26
C ARG A 240 -3.71 9.62 -7.82
N VAL A 241 -3.69 10.63 -6.97
CA VAL A 241 -4.14 10.51 -5.57
C VAL A 241 -5.58 10.97 -5.42
N PRO A 242 -6.36 10.39 -4.48
CA PRO A 242 -7.68 10.92 -4.13
C PRO A 242 -7.59 12.38 -3.68
N ALA A 243 -8.65 13.15 -3.93
CA ALA A 243 -8.79 14.53 -3.46
C ALA A 243 -9.01 14.61 -1.94
#